data_AF-A0A0H1WJ35-F1
#
_entry.id   AF-A0A0H1WJ35-F1
#
_cell.length_a   1.000
_cell.length_b   1.000
_cell.length_c   1.000
_cell.angle_alpha   90.00
_cell.angle_beta   90.00
_cell.angle_gamma   90.00
#
_symmetry.space_group_name_H-M   'P 1'
#
loop_
_entity.id
_entity.type
_entity.pdbx_description
1 polymer ?
#
loop_
_entity_poly.entity_id
_entity_poly.type
_entity_poly.pdbx_seq_one_letter_code
_entity_poly.pdbx_strand_id
1 'polypeptide(L)'
;MKLEDFQTYPFKSLQEYISDKDRAVKFSFLLQGDEPDRSELTKLIYSEIFEWYNENEHSGDTLITYRTAIFRKYYGKSYRNLSRDKQNEILNVIKSYTHCDEDFPFEFELEDKENPVYQICNNYQIGNFGIFPKGRINPKRAQSPYNDYFDLALSVIWELYDGTLTPDDEFKKAILDEKEYFNQFEDFETFLSENFLTVFFDDEGYLIRLSEIDSFEEYVRMSNQIIYTRGIAILNYLQSRYTNNNNLSVQQFNDEPQLSSKPTSEELAYEALKIAEEEVDKIFKLDEHFNQKNSNLSQLKLEFTKKKIYGGFVILLLIIFLIFSNSEILFFAWILSIILYLSDKVRIFKEKIKYNKLIRENQKEHTEEKKKLLSTLRKEYFSIPTEFRKHNHISRIRYYLNANIASNLEQAIHYYSNEYNTKMMEEQIYNLHHSNKILQDRVTELELEKERRELDRY
;
A
#
# COMPACT_ATOMS: atom_id res chain seq x y z
N MET A 1 -28.45 17.29 6.56
CA MET A 1 -28.59 17.12 5.09
C MET A 1 -29.04 15.72 4.85
N LYS A 2 -30.13 15.57 4.10
CA LYS A 2 -30.62 14.28 3.63
C LYS A 2 -29.69 13.75 2.54
N LEU A 3 -29.75 12.45 2.27
CA LEU A 3 -28.88 11.83 1.25
C LEU A 3 -29.07 12.47 -0.14
N GLU A 4 -30.33 12.77 -0.47
CA GLU A 4 -30.74 13.44 -1.73
C GLU A 4 -30.08 14.82 -1.90
N ASP A 5 -29.78 15.53 -0.80
CA ASP A 5 -29.19 16.87 -0.84
C ASP A 5 -27.73 16.86 -1.33
N PHE A 6 -27.07 15.70 -1.29
CA PHE A 6 -25.69 15.53 -1.74
C PHE A 6 -25.57 15.17 -3.22
N GLN A 7 -26.67 14.79 -3.89
CA GLN A 7 -26.59 14.26 -5.24
C GLN A 7 -26.11 15.33 -6.23
N THR A 8 -24.94 15.09 -6.84
CA THR A 8 -24.32 15.95 -7.84
C THR A 8 -23.74 15.09 -8.95
N TYR A 9 -23.66 15.64 -10.18
CA TYR A 9 -23.03 14.96 -11.31
C TYR A 9 -21.72 15.66 -11.71
N PRO A 10 -20.67 15.60 -10.86
CA PRO A 10 -19.44 16.34 -11.10
C PRO A 10 -18.60 15.78 -12.24
N PHE A 11 -18.83 14.52 -12.62
CA PHE A 11 -18.22 13.86 -13.77
C PHE A 11 -19.33 13.36 -14.70
N LYS A 12 -19.35 13.87 -15.94
CA LYS A 12 -20.35 13.52 -16.97
C LYS A 12 -19.89 12.40 -17.89
N SER A 13 -18.62 12.01 -17.80
CA SER A 13 -18.05 10.93 -18.60
C SER A 13 -16.87 10.28 -17.89
N LEU A 14 -16.54 9.05 -18.30
CA LEU A 14 -15.34 8.39 -17.84
C LEU A 14 -14.07 9.16 -18.22
N GLN A 15 -14.04 9.78 -19.40
CA GLN A 15 -12.90 10.60 -19.83
C GLN A 15 -12.66 11.78 -18.89
N GLU A 16 -13.72 12.47 -18.47
CA GLU A 16 -13.63 13.57 -17.50
C GLU A 16 -13.08 13.08 -16.16
N TYR A 17 -13.58 11.92 -15.70
CA TYR A 17 -13.10 11.27 -14.48
C TYR A 17 -11.61 10.88 -14.56
N ILE A 18 -11.15 10.32 -15.67
CA ILE A 18 -9.75 9.94 -15.87
C ILE A 18 -8.83 11.17 -16.00
N SER A 19 -9.32 12.24 -16.62
CA SER A 19 -8.51 13.43 -16.94
C SER A 19 -8.16 14.27 -15.71
N ASP A 20 -9.00 14.26 -14.67
CA ASP A 20 -8.81 15.00 -13.43
C ASP A 20 -8.57 14.05 -12.25
N LYS A 21 -7.37 13.47 -12.21
CA LYS A 21 -6.99 12.46 -11.21
C LYS A 21 -7.11 12.98 -9.76
N ASP A 22 -6.75 14.23 -9.53
CA ASP A 22 -6.73 14.82 -8.18
C ASP A 22 -8.15 14.95 -7.62
N ARG A 23 -9.13 15.27 -8.47
CA ARG A 23 -10.54 15.29 -8.11
C ARG A 23 -11.13 13.88 -8.07
N ALA A 24 -10.78 13.02 -9.02
CA ALA A 24 -11.33 11.67 -9.15
C ALA A 24 -10.99 10.77 -7.97
N VAL A 25 -9.76 10.84 -7.42
CA VAL A 25 -9.38 10.02 -6.26
C VAL A 25 -10.14 10.41 -4.99
N LYS A 26 -10.52 11.69 -4.88
CA LYS A 26 -11.26 12.24 -3.74
C LYS A 26 -12.76 12.03 -3.84
N PHE A 27 -13.26 11.74 -5.03
CA PHE A 27 -14.67 11.71 -5.35
C PHE A 27 -15.43 10.60 -4.61
N SER A 28 -16.55 10.97 -3.98
CA SER A 28 -17.49 10.02 -3.41
C SER A 28 -18.56 9.65 -4.43
N PHE A 29 -18.65 8.37 -4.79
CA PHE A 29 -19.67 7.86 -5.70
C PHE A 29 -21.08 7.91 -5.10
N LEU A 30 -21.20 8.16 -3.80
CA LEU A 30 -22.50 8.44 -3.15
C LEU A 30 -23.18 9.69 -3.73
N LEU A 31 -22.39 10.61 -4.28
CA LEU A 31 -22.91 11.80 -4.96
C LEU A 31 -23.65 11.45 -6.26
N GLN A 32 -23.47 10.25 -6.81
CA GLN A 32 -24.12 9.81 -8.06
C GLN A 32 -25.45 9.08 -7.86
N GLY A 33 -25.82 8.75 -6.62
CA GLY A 33 -27.06 8.06 -6.30
C GLY A 33 -26.93 7.08 -5.14
N ASP A 34 -28.04 6.38 -4.88
CA ASP A 34 -28.23 5.57 -3.67
C ASP A 34 -27.48 4.21 -3.70
N GLU A 35 -27.05 3.77 -4.88
CA GLU A 35 -26.20 2.58 -5.10
C GLU A 35 -24.82 2.99 -5.66
N PRO A 36 -23.92 3.56 -4.82
CA PRO A 36 -22.66 4.16 -5.28
C PRO A 36 -21.71 3.18 -5.97
N ASP A 37 -21.67 1.94 -5.51
CA ASP A 37 -20.90 0.82 -6.05
C ASP A 37 -21.48 0.24 -7.35
N ARG A 38 -22.66 0.73 -7.78
CA ARG A 38 -23.38 0.31 -9.00
C ARG A 38 -23.78 1.48 -9.89
N SER A 39 -23.23 2.66 -9.63
CA SER A 39 -23.50 3.83 -10.47
C SER A 39 -23.06 3.58 -11.92
N GLU A 40 -23.65 4.31 -12.86
CA GLU A 40 -23.29 4.21 -14.28
C GLU A 40 -21.79 4.48 -14.51
N LEU A 41 -21.20 5.44 -13.81
CA LEU A 41 -19.76 5.70 -13.92
C LEU A 41 -18.94 4.52 -13.36
N THR A 42 -19.34 3.92 -12.24
CA THR A 42 -18.67 2.75 -11.67
C THR A 42 -18.70 1.57 -12.63
N LYS A 43 -19.85 1.31 -13.29
CA LYS A 43 -19.97 0.27 -14.32
C LYS A 43 -19.05 0.53 -15.52
N LEU A 44 -19.00 1.77 -16.01
CA LEU A 44 -18.09 2.17 -17.09
C LEU A 44 -16.61 1.98 -16.71
N ILE A 45 -16.25 2.32 -15.48
CA ILE A 45 -14.90 2.07 -14.95
C ILE A 45 -14.60 0.57 -14.97
N TYR A 46 -15.52 -0.27 -14.48
CA TYR A 46 -15.32 -1.72 -14.44
C TYR A 46 -15.18 -2.34 -15.83
N SER A 47 -15.99 -1.94 -16.81
CA SER A 47 -15.87 -2.43 -18.19
C SER A 47 -14.54 -2.07 -18.86
N GLU A 48 -13.88 -1.00 -18.42
CA GLU A 48 -12.58 -0.59 -18.95
C GLU A 48 -11.40 -1.28 -18.23
N ILE A 49 -11.60 -1.74 -17.00
CA ILE A 49 -10.57 -2.45 -16.24
C ILE A 49 -10.62 -3.94 -16.54
N PHE A 50 -11.81 -4.53 -16.56
CA PHE A 50 -12.01 -5.96 -16.58
C PHE A 50 -12.77 -6.38 -17.84
N GLU A 51 -12.08 -7.03 -18.76
CA GLU A 51 -12.68 -7.48 -20.03
C GLU A 51 -13.80 -8.52 -19.83
N TRP A 52 -13.75 -9.25 -18.71
CA TRP A 52 -14.76 -10.22 -18.30
C TRP A 52 -15.94 -9.61 -17.55
N TYR A 53 -15.93 -8.30 -17.24
CA TYR A 53 -17.00 -7.68 -16.47
C TYR A 53 -18.34 -7.71 -17.23
N ASN A 54 -19.37 -8.11 -16.51
CA ASN A 54 -20.74 -8.17 -17.00
C ASN A 54 -21.66 -7.59 -15.92
N GLU A 55 -22.31 -6.45 -16.19
CA GLU A 55 -23.15 -5.77 -15.21
C GLU A 55 -24.37 -6.59 -14.77
N ASN A 56 -24.76 -7.64 -15.50
CA ASN A 56 -25.87 -8.52 -15.13
C ASN A 56 -25.46 -9.63 -14.17
N GLU A 57 -24.19 -10.04 -14.22
CA GLU A 57 -23.63 -11.16 -13.44
C GLU A 57 -22.79 -10.68 -12.26
N HIS A 58 -22.18 -9.50 -12.38
CA HIS A 58 -21.24 -8.95 -11.41
C HIS A 58 -21.76 -7.63 -10.83
N SER A 59 -21.47 -7.39 -9.56
CA SER A 59 -21.76 -6.11 -8.91
C SER A 59 -20.54 -5.61 -8.13
N GLY A 60 -20.41 -4.30 -8.05
CA GLY A 60 -19.54 -3.68 -7.06
C GLY A 60 -19.98 -4.05 -5.65
N ASP A 61 -19.03 -3.93 -4.72
CA ASP A 61 -19.24 -4.03 -3.30
C ASP A 61 -18.22 -3.21 -2.54
N THR A 62 -18.61 -2.69 -1.39
CA THR A 62 -17.67 -1.96 -0.52
C THR A 62 -16.78 -2.97 0.18
N LEU A 63 -15.46 -2.82 0.07
CA LEU A 63 -14.49 -3.71 0.71
C LEU A 63 -14.37 -3.41 2.21
N ILE A 64 -14.29 -2.13 2.58
CA ILE A 64 -14.07 -1.69 3.96
C ILE A 64 -15.27 -0.89 4.46
N THR A 65 -15.84 -1.29 5.60
CA THR A 65 -17.05 -0.66 6.15
C THR A 65 -16.90 -0.13 7.58
N TYR A 66 -17.09 1.18 7.75
CA TYR A 66 -17.09 1.82 9.07
C TYR A 66 -18.30 1.39 9.90
N ARG A 67 -19.48 1.28 9.27
CA ARG A 67 -20.73 0.96 9.97
C ARG A 67 -20.66 -0.34 10.74
N THR A 68 -20.12 -1.38 10.11
CA THR A 68 -20.00 -2.70 10.71
C THR A 68 -18.95 -2.70 11.81
N ALA A 69 -17.79 -2.09 11.57
CA ALA A 69 -16.72 -1.96 12.55
C ALA A 69 -17.16 -1.19 13.82
N ILE A 70 -17.88 -0.07 13.65
CA ILE A 70 -18.45 0.72 14.75
C ILE A 70 -19.38 -0.16 15.61
N PHE A 71 -20.32 -0.86 14.97
CA PHE A 71 -21.31 -1.65 15.69
C PHE A 71 -20.73 -2.89 16.34
N ARG A 72 -19.91 -3.66 15.60
CA ARG A 72 -19.49 -5.01 15.99
C ARG A 72 -18.23 -5.04 16.85
N LYS A 73 -17.33 -4.07 16.71
CA LYS A 73 -16.02 -4.09 17.37
C LYS A 73 -15.83 -2.96 18.38
N TYR A 74 -16.00 -1.71 17.97
CA TYR A 74 -15.49 -0.59 18.77
C TYR A 74 -16.50 0.02 19.75
N TYR A 75 -17.79 0.09 19.39
CA TYR A 75 -18.79 0.83 20.18
C TYR A 75 -19.99 -0.01 20.63
N GLY A 76 -20.16 -1.22 20.11
CA GLY A 76 -21.25 -2.15 20.51
C GLY A 76 -22.67 -1.68 20.17
N LYS A 77 -22.81 -0.52 19.51
CA LYS A 77 -24.07 0.09 19.08
C LYS A 77 -23.91 0.65 17.68
N SER A 78 -24.98 0.61 16.89
CA SER A 78 -24.99 1.27 15.59
C SER A 78 -24.80 2.79 15.77
N TYR A 79 -24.14 3.42 14.80
CA TYR A 79 -23.81 4.85 14.84
C TYR A 79 -25.03 5.74 15.17
N ARG A 80 -26.18 5.47 14.54
CA ARG A 80 -27.44 6.20 14.76
C ARG A 80 -27.96 6.13 16.20
N ASN A 81 -27.55 5.13 16.97
CA ASN A 81 -27.96 4.90 18.35
C ASN A 81 -26.93 5.40 19.38
N LEU A 82 -25.85 6.04 18.93
CA LEU A 82 -24.85 6.68 19.81
C LEU A 82 -25.28 8.10 20.19
N SER A 83 -24.73 8.63 21.28
CA SER A 83 -24.90 10.04 21.63
C SER A 83 -24.26 10.93 20.58
N ARG A 84 -24.74 12.18 20.43
CA ARG A 84 -24.19 13.11 19.44
C ARG A 84 -22.70 13.40 19.68
N ASP A 85 -22.25 13.45 20.94
CA ASP A 85 -20.83 13.62 21.26
C ASP A 85 -19.98 12.47 20.71
N LYS A 86 -20.44 11.22 20.86
CA LYS A 86 -19.74 10.05 20.30
C LYS A 86 -19.83 9.99 18.78
N GLN A 87 -20.94 10.41 18.19
CA GLN A 87 -21.08 10.56 16.74
C GLN A 87 -20.07 11.58 16.19
N ASN A 88 -19.90 12.72 16.85
CA ASN A 88 -18.95 13.76 16.49
C ASN A 88 -17.49 13.31 16.66
N GLU A 89 -17.16 12.57 17.72
CA GLU A 89 -15.84 11.95 17.92
C GLU A 89 -15.48 11.01 16.76
N ILE A 90 -16.39 10.10 16.41
CA ILE A 90 -16.22 9.18 15.27
C ILE A 90 -16.06 9.96 13.96
N LEU A 91 -16.87 10.99 13.73
CA LEU A 91 -16.78 11.81 12.52
C LEU A 91 -15.45 12.52 12.40
N ASN A 92 -14.94 13.09 13.49
CA ASN A 92 -13.67 13.81 13.48
C ASN A 92 -12.52 12.87 13.13
N VAL A 93 -12.53 11.65 13.68
CA VAL A 93 -11.56 10.60 13.34
C VAL A 93 -11.65 10.21 11.86
N ILE A 94 -12.84 9.99 11.32
CA ILE A 94 -12.99 9.66 9.89
C ILE A 94 -12.48 10.82 9.02
N LYS A 95 -12.92 12.06 9.31
CA LYS A 95 -12.52 13.26 8.57
C LYS A 95 -11.02 13.52 8.58
N SER A 96 -10.32 13.25 9.69
CA SER A 96 -8.88 13.52 9.79
C SER A 96 -8.02 12.62 8.90
N TYR A 97 -8.54 11.45 8.49
CA TYR A 97 -7.80 10.48 7.70
C TYR A 97 -8.35 10.26 6.29
N THR A 98 -9.56 10.74 5.96
CA THR A 98 -10.10 10.66 4.60
C THR A 98 -9.53 11.76 3.71
N HIS A 99 -8.92 11.37 2.59
CA HIS A 99 -8.45 12.33 1.58
C HIS A 99 -9.61 12.71 0.65
N CYS A 100 -10.26 13.84 0.93
CA CYS A 100 -11.45 14.28 0.20
C CYS A 100 -11.52 15.79 0.00
N ASP A 101 -12.52 16.23 -0.76
CA ASP A 101 -12.90 17.64 -0.89
C ASP A 101 -13.89 18.07 0.22
N GLU A 102 -14.16 19.37 0.34
CA GLU A 102 -14.97 19.94 1.43
C GLU A 102 -16.43 19.45 1.45
N ASP A 103 -16.97 19.05 0.29
CA ASP A 103 -18.34 18.60 0.09
C ASP A 103 -18.54 17.09 0.29
N PHE A 104 -17.51 16.37 0.78
CA PHE A 104 -17.57 14.93 0.94
C PHE A 104 -18.64 14.50 1.97
N PRO A 105 -19.54 13.56 1.61
CA PRO A 105 -20.65 13.16 2.48
C PRO A 105 -20.18 12.17 3.55
N PHE A 106 -19.88 12.67 4.75
CA PHE A 106 -19.49 11.83 5.89
C PHE A 106 -20.67 11.26 6.68
N GLU A 107 -21.77 12.00 6.77
CA GLU A 107 -23.00 11.59 7.43
C GLU A 107 -24.21 12.16 6.68
N PHE A 108 -25.35 11.50 6.83
CA PHE A 108 -26.63 12.02 6.39
C PHE A 108 -27.70 11.83 7.46
N GLU A 109 -28.75 12.61 7.31
CA GLU A 109 -29.90 12.63 8.19
C GLU A 109 -30.98 11.66 7.69
N LEU A 110 -31.53 10.88 8.61
CA LEU A 110 -32.66 9.99 8.40
C LEU A 110 -33.84 10.50 9.23
N GLU A 111 -35.05 10.44 8.65
CA GLU A 111 -36.28 10.66 9.41
C GLU A 111 -36.64 9.39 10.18
N ASP A 112 -36.59 9.45 11.51
CA ASP A 112 -37.10 8.38 12.39
C ASP A 112 -38.12 8.95 13.39
N LYS A 113 -39.39 8.56 13.22
CA LYS A 113 -40.48 8.64 14.21
C LYS A 113 -40.41 9.86 15.15
N GLU A 114 -40.34 11.06 14.56
CA GLU A 114 -40.38 12.41 15.18
C GLU A 114 -39.03 13.12 15.46
N ASN A 115 -37.87 12.46 15.41
CA ASN A 115 -36.57 13.14 15.56
C ASN A 115 -35.59 12.77 14.44
N PRO A 116 -34.79 13.74 13.93
CA PRO A 116 -33.75 13.44 12.96
C PRO A 116 -32.66 12.58 13.63
N VAL A 117 -32.33 11.45 13.00
CA VAL A 117 -31.21 10.59 13.42
C VAL A 117 -30.13 10.61 12.35
N TYR A 118 -28.88 10.64 12.76
CA TYR A 118 -27.74 10.71 11.84
C TYR A 118 -27.18 9.33 11.57
N GLN A 119 -26.79 9.09 10.32
CA GLN A 119 -26.18 7.85 9.86
C GLN A 119 -24.84 8.15 9.19
N ILE A 120 -23.78 7.48 9.64
CA ILE A 120 -22.46 7.59 9.04
C ILE A 120 -22.46 6.97 7.63
N CYS A 121 -21.77 7.59 6.69
CA CYS A 121 -21.45 7.02 5.37
C CYS A 121 -20.22 6.12 5.48
N ASN A 122 -20.20 5.00 4.75
CA ASN A 122 -18.93 4.35 4.45
C ASN A 122 -18.13 5.24 3.49
N ASN A 123 -16.85 4.95 3.29
CA ASN A 123 -16.08 5.62 2.26
C ASN A 123 -16.47 5.02 0.88
N TYR A 124 -17.05 5.85 0.02
CA TYR A 124 -17.52 5.47 -1.32
C TYR A 124 -16.60 5.99 -2.44
N GLN A 125 -15.30 6.09 -2.16
CA GLN A 125 -14.29 6.37 -3.18
C GLN A 125 -13.99 5.08 -3.97
N ILE A 126 -13.58 5.21 -5.24
CA ILE A 126 -13.36 4.06 -6.15
C ILE A 126 -12.43 2.98 -5.57
N GLY A 127 -11.45 3.39 -4.77
CA GLY A 127 -10.49 2.49 -4.14
C GLY A 127 -11.13 1.55 -3.12
N ASN A 128 -12.34 1.83 -2.64
CA ASN A 128 -13.05 0.96 -1.70
C ASN A 128 -14.00 -0.03 -2.38
N PHE A 129 -14.06 -0.07 -3.72
CA PHE A 129 -14.97 -0.99 -4.41
C PHE A 129 -14.27 -2.23 -4.98
N GLY A 130 -14.76 -3.42 -4.63
CA GLY A 130 -14.41 -4.69 -5.27
C GLY A 130 -15.54 -5.19 -6.16
N ILE A 131 -15.21 -6.05 -7.12
CA ILE A 131 -16.22 -6.68 -7.98
C ILE A 131 -16.37 -8.13 -7.53
N PHE A 132 -17.61 -8.55 -7.27
CA PHE A 132 -17.93 -9.95 -7.00
C PHE A 132 -19.14 -10.36 -7.84
N PRO A 133 -19.35 -11.67 -8.07
CA PRO A 133 -20.60 -12.18 -8.62
C PRO A 133 -21.80 -11.68 -7.80
N LYS A 134 -22.92 -11.43 -8.48
CA LYS A 134 -24.23 -11.14 -7.87
C LYS A 134 -24.79 -12.40 -7.21
N GLY A 135 -24.12 -12.83 -6.16
CA GLY A 135 -24.36 -14.09 -5.48
C GLY A 135 -24.47 -13.90 -3.98
N ARG A 136 -24.14 -14.96 -3.24
CA ARG A 136 -24.26 -14.98 -1.78
C ARG A 136 -23.02 -14.46 -1.06
N ILE A 137 -21.92 -14.16 -1.77
CA ILE A 137 -20.66 -13.73 -1.16
C ILE A 137 -20.87 -12.54 -0.22
N ASN A 138 -21.37 -11.40 -0.71
CA ASN A 138 -21.47 -10.18 0.10
C ASN A 138 -22.44 -10.33 1.30
N PRO A 139 -23.67 -10.86 1.12
CA PRO A 139 -24.58 -11.08 2.24
C PRO A 139 -24.03 -12.04 3.31
N LYS A 140 -23.19 -13.02 2.93
CA LYS A 140 -22.58 -13.96 3.87
C LYS A 140 -21.32 -13.38 4.53
N ARG A 141 -20.52 -12.58 3.80
CA ARG A 141 -19.36 -11.85 4.34
C ARG A 141 -19.76 -10.89 5.46
N ALA A 142 -20.93 -10.25 5.34
CA ALA A 142 -21.43 -9.32 6.35
C ALA A 142 -21.81 -10.00 7.69
N GLN A 143 -21.87 -11.33 7.74
CA GLN A 143 -22.28 -12.10 8.92
C GLN A 143 -21.07 -12.51 9.78
N SER A 144 -21.32 -12.82 11.05
CA SER A 144 -20.30 -13.40 11.94
C SER A 144 -19.82 -14.76 11.39
N PRO A 145 -18.53 -15.09 11.48
CA PRO A 145 -17.45 -14.35 12.16
C PRO A 145 -16.81 -13.22 11.35
N TYR A 146 -17.09 -13.13 10.05
CA TYR A 146 -16.42 -12.23 9.12
C TYR A 146 -16.75 -10.76 9.35
N ASN A 147 -17.99 -10.45 9.74
CA ASN A 147 -18.45 -9.09 10.07
C ASN A 147 -17.97 -8.04 9.07
N ASP A 148 -18.00 -8.38 7.78
CA ASP A 148 -17.62 -7.51 6.67
C ASP A 148 -16.16 -7.03 6.64
N TYR A 149 -15.27 -7.69 7.39
CA TYR A 149 -13.83 -7.42 7.33
C TYR A 149 -13.19 -8.11 6.12
N PHE A 150 -12.65 -7.32 5.20
CA PHE A 150 -12.12 -7.84 3.94
C PHE A 150 -10.81 -8.63 4.09
N ASP A 151 -10.00 -8.40 5.12
CA ASP A 151 -8.82 -9.21 5.42
C ASP A 151 -9.21 -10.66 5.77
N LEU A 152 -10.34 -10.86 6.45
CA LEU A 152 -10.89 -12.20 6.69
C LEU A 152 -11.41 -12.83 5.39
N ALA A 153 -12.04 -12.03 4.51
CA ALA A 153 -12.46 -12.50 3.19
C ALA A 153 -11.27 -12.90 2.30
N LEU A 154 -10.20 -12.11 2.28
CA LEU A 154 -8.96 -12.43 1.56
C LEU A 154 -8.30 -13.71 2.10
N SER A 155 -8.36 -13.94 3.40
CA SER A 155 -7.86 -15.19 4.00
C SER A 155 -8.63 -16.42 3.49
N VAL A 156 -9.96 -16.33 3.36
CA VAL A 156 -10.80 -17.39 2.79
C VAL A 156 -10.56 -17.59 1.29
N ILE A 157 -10.38 -16.50 0.54
CA ILE A 157 -10.04 -16.58 -0.88
C ILE A 157 -8.66 -17.22 -1.08
N TRP A 158 -7.69 -16.91 -0.21
CA TRP A 158 -6.39 -17.57 -0.24
C TRP A 158 -6.51 -19.09 0.00
N GLU A 159 -7.32 -19.53 0.96
CA GLU A 159 -7.61 -20.96 1.17
C GLU A 159 -8.22 -21.63 -0.09
N LEU A 160 -9.01 -20.90 -0.89
CA LEU A 160 -9.55 -21.42 -2.16
C LEU A 160 -8.43 -21.72 -3.16
N TYR A 161 -7.50 -20.78 -3.36
CA TYR A 161 -6.37 -20.92 -4.30
C TYR A 161 -5.34 -21.93 -3.81
N ASP A 162 -5.10 -22.02 -2.50
CA ASP A 162 -4.22 -23.04 -1.88
C ASP A 162 -4.86 -24.44 -1.88
N GLY A 163 -6.14 -24.55 -2.24
CA GLY A 163 -6.87 -25.83 -2.30
C GLY A 163 -7.19 -26.42 -0.92
N THR A 164 -7.14 -25.60 0.13
CA THR A 164 -7.36 -25.98 1.52
C THR A 164 -8.74 -25.56 2.05
N LEU A 165 -9.51 -24.80 1.27
CA LEU A 165 -10.83 -24.30 1.67
C LEU A 165 -11.85 -25.41 1.96
N THR A 166 -12.41 -25.39 3.17
CA THR A 166 -13.49 -26.29 3.61
C THR A 166 -14.86 -25.58 3.61
N PRO A 167 -15.95 -26.23 3.16
CA PRO A 167 -17.30 -25.65 3.17
C PRO A 167 -17.97 -25.76 4.55
N ASP A 168 -17.30 -25.36 5.63
CA ASP A 168 -17.81 -25.51 7.00
C ASP A 168 -18.69 -24.36 7.49
N ASP A 169 -18.67 -23.21 6.80
CA ASP A 169 -19.62 -22.11 7.01
C ASP A 169 -20.24 -21.59 5.70
N GLU A 170 -21.27 -20.74 5.83
CA GLU A 170 -22.03 -20.26 4.67
C GLU A 170 -21.27 -19.27 3.77
N PHE A 171 -20.28 -18.55 4.29
CA PHE A 171 -19.46 -17.66 3.48
C PHE A 171 -18.47 -18.46 2.65
N LYS A 172 -17.77 -19.43 3.25
CA LYS A 172 -16.88 -20.34 2.52
C LYS A 172 -17.61 -21.15 1.46
N LYS A 173 -18.84 -21.60 1.75
CA LYS A 173 -19.72 -22.22 0.74
C LYS A 173 -20.03 -21.25 -0.40
N ALA A 174 -20.38 -20.00 -0.11
CA ALA A 174 -20.63 -19.01 -1.15
C ALA A 174 -19.38 -18.75 -2.03
N ILE A 175 -18.17 -18.77 -1.45
CA ILE A 175 -16.92 -18.66 -2.21
C ILE A 175 -16.70 -19.88 -3.11
N LEU A 176 -16.97 -21.10 -2.61
CA LEU A 176 -16.87 -22.33 -3.40
C LEU A 176 -17.92 -22.44 -4.51
N ASP A 177 -19.14 -22.00 -4.24
CA ASP A 177 -20.23 -21.98 -5.23
C ASP A 177 -19.90 -21.05 -6.41
N GLU A 178 -19.12 -19.99 -6.16
CA GLU A 178 -18.66 -19.01 -7.15
C GLU A 178 -17.22 -19.29 -7.64
N LYS A 179 -16.72 -20.54 -7.48
CA LYS A 179 -15.33 -20.88 -7.83
C LYS A 179 -14.95 -20.53 -9.27
N GLU A 180 -15.90 -20.62 -10.22
CA GLU A 180 -15.64 -20.27 -11.62
C GLU A 180 -15.20 -18.82 -11.80
N TYR A 181 -15.76 -17.88 -11.01
CA TYR A 181 -15.33 -16.50 -10.99
C TYR A 181 -13.87 -16.36 -10.53
N PHE A 182 -13.42 -17.17 -9.57
CA PHE A 182 -12.04 -17.12 -9.09
C PHE A 182 -11.06 -17.84 -10.04
N ASN A 183 -11.50 -18.90 -10.72
CA ASN A 183 -10.68 -19.68 -11.65
C ASN A 183 -10.26 -18.88 -12.91
N GLN A 184 -10.86 -17.72 -13.17
CA GLN A 184 -10.41 -16.86 -14.27
C GLN A 184 -9.04 -16.23 -14.01
N PHE A 185 -8.62 -16.17 -12.74
CA PHE A 185 -7.29 -15.74 -12.33
C PHE A 185 -6.40 -16.98 -12.12
N GLU A 186 -5.16 -16.93 -12.59
CA GLU A 186 -4.23 -18.06 -12.55
C GLU A 186 -3.93 -18.53 -11.11
N ASP A 187 -3.67 -17.57 -10.23
CA ASP A 187 -3.35 -17.78 -8.83
C ASP A 187 -3.84 -16.61 -7.97
N PHE A 188 -3.61 -16.70 -6.65
CA PHE A 188 -4.04 -15.67 -5.70
C PHE A 188 -3.32 -14.35 -5.95
N GLU A 189 -2.04 -14.37 -6.29
CA GLU A 189 -1.23 -13.21 -6.63
C GLU A 189 -1.75 -12.48 -7.88
N THR A 190 -2.20 -13.23 -8.88
CA THR A 190 -2.86 -12.72 -10.08
C THR A 190 -4.21 -12.11 -9.72
N PHE A 191 -5.03 -12.80 -8.92
CA PHE A 191 -6.28 -12.23 -8.39
C PHE A 191 -6.04 -10.89 -7.67
N LEU A 192 -5.03 -10.83 -6.80
CA LEU A 192 -4.69 -9.61 -6.07
C LEU A 192 -4.23 -8.49 -6.98
N SER A 193 -3.31 -8.76 -7.91
CA SER A 193 -2.72 -7.75 -8.77
C SER A 193 -3.71 -7.21 -9.80
N GLU A 194 -4.49 -8.06 -10.46
CA GLU A 194 -5.49 -7.64 -11.45
C GLU A 194 -6.66 -6.87 -10.80
N ASN A 195 -7.00 -7.16 -9.54
CA ASN A 195 -8.05 -6.43 -8.81
C ASN A 195 -7.54 -5.25 -7.98
N PHE A 196 -6.25 -4.89 -8.09
CA PHE A 196 -5.58 -3.83 -7.31
C PHE A 196 -5.67 -4.04 -5.79
N LEU A 197 -5.69 -5.28 -5.33
CA LEU A 197 -5.85 -5.67 -3.91
C LEU A 197 -4.52 -5.90 -3.19
N THR A 198 -3.38 -5.81 -3.88
CA THR A 198 -2.05 -5.93 -3.24
C THR A 198 -1.82 -4.90 -2.13
N VAL A 199 -2.54 -3.77 -2.15
CA VAL A 199 -2.52 -2.74 -1.10
C VAL A 199 -3.03 -3.21 0.27
N PHE A 200 -3.70 -4.37 0.34
CA PHE A 200 -4.07 -5.00 1.62
C PHE A 200 -2.90 -5.72 2.28
N PHE A 201 -1.72 -5.72 1.66
CA PHE A 201 -0.50 -6.31 2.18
C PHE A 201 0.52 -5.20 2.44
N ASP A 202 1.31 -5.36 3.50
CA ASP A 202 2.41 -4.45 3.80
C ASP A 202 3.63 -4.68 2.90
N ASP A 203 4.67 -3.86 3.06
CA ASP A 203 5.89 -3.92 2.24
C ASP A 203 6.68 -5.24 2.43
N GLU A 204 6.40 -5.99 3.50
CA GLU A 204 6.98 -7.31 3.77
C GLU A 204 6.13 -8.44 3.18
N GLY A 205 4.96 -8.13 2.61
CA GLY A 205 4.02 -9.07 2.01
C GLY A 205 3.07 -9.71 3.01
N TYR A 206 2.93 -9.17 4.23
CA TYR A 206 1.97 -9.66 5.21
C TYR A 206 0.62 -8.98 5.04
N LEU A 207 -0.46 -9.75 5.17
CA LEU A 207 -1.81 -9.23 5.13
C LEU A 207 -2.05 -8.26 6.30
N ILE A 208 -2.52 -7.05 5.99
CA ILE A 208 -2.92 -6.05 6.97
C ILE A 208 -4.22 -6.53 7.65
N ARG A 209 -4.11 -6.96 8.90
CA ARG A 209 -5.22 -7.50 9.71
C ARG A 209 -6.15 -6.39 10.23
N LEU A 210 -6.94 -5.78 9.35
CA LEU A 210 -7.93 -4.76 9.73
C LEU A 210 -8.91 -5.27 10.82
N SER A 211 -9.25 -6.55 10.78
CA SER A 211 -10.11 -7.20 11.78
C SER A 211 -9.47 -7.31 13.17
N GLU A 212 -8.15 -7.17 13.29
CA GLU A 212 -7.40 -7.31 14.54
C GLU A 212 -7.02 -5.97 15.17
N ILE A 213 -7.08 -4.84 14.45
CA ILE A 213 -6.72 -3.51 14.96
C ILE A 213 -7.54 -3.10 16.20
N ASP A 214 -6.90 -2.76 17.32
CA ASP A 214 -7.59 -2.52 18.60
C ASP A 214 -8.30 -1.16 18.69
N SER A 215 -7.77 -0.12 18.02
CA SER A 215 -8.34 1.23 18.10
C SER A 215 -9.11 1.62 16.84
N PHE A 216 -10.24 2.30 17.02
CA PHE A 216 -11.04 2.79 15.89
C PHE A 216 -10.25 3.78 15.02
N GLU A 217 -9.44 4.64 15.66
CA GLU A 217 -8.60 5.62 14.96
C GLU A 217 -7.61 4.96 14.02
N GLU A 218 -6.87 3.96 14.51
CA GLU A 218 -5.91 3.23 13.70
C GLU A 218 -6.59 2.44 12.58
N TYR A 219 -7.76 1.86 12.85
CA TYR A 219 -8.56 1.18 11.83
C TYR A 219 -8.97 2.14 10.71
N VAL A 220 -9.45 3.33 11.06
CA VAL A 220 -9.83 4.37 10.09
C VAL A 220 -8.62 4.86 9.31
N ARG A 221 -7.48 5.11 9.98
CA ARG A 221 -6.24 5.53 9.34
C ARG A 221 -5.79 4.52 8.29
N MET A 222 -5.67 3.25 8.68
CA MET A 222 -5.22 2.19 7.78
C MET A 222 -6.22 1.94 6.65
N SER A 223 -7.52 1.94 6.97
CA SER A 223 -8.59 1.79 5.99
C SER A 223 -8.53 2.87 4.91
N ASN A 224 -8.41 4.14 5.29
CA ASN A 224 -8.36 5.24 4.32
C ASN A 224 -7.05 5.23 3.52
N GLN A 225 -5.94 4.80 4.12
CA GLN A 225 -4.67 4.62 3.40
C GLN A 225 -4.80 3.56 2.29
N ILE A 226 -5.41 2.42 2.59
CA ILE A 226 -5.68 1.35 1.61
C ILE A 226 -6.58 1.89 0.49
N ILE A 227 -7.71 2.53 0.84
CA ILE A 227 -8.67 3.07 -0.12
C ILE A 227 -8.02 4.10 -1.04
N TYR A 228 -7.27 5.06 -0.47
CA TYR A 228 -6.61 6.09 -1.25
C TYR A 228 -5.56 5.50 -2.20
N THR A 229 -4.70 4.62 -1.70
CA THR A 229 -3.63 4.00 -2.49
C THR A 229 -4.20 3.17 -3.63
N ARG A 230 -5.24 2.37 -3.35
CA ARG A 230 -5.95 1.60 -4.37
C ARG A 230 -6.61 2.49 -5.42
N GLY A 231 -7.27 3.57 -4.97
CA GLY A 231 -7.91 4.53 -5.87
C GLY A 231 -6.90 5.17 -6.84
N ILE A 232 -5.72 5.55 -6.35
CA ILE A 232 -4.62 6.05 -7.19
C ILE A 232 -4.16 5.00 -8.21
N ALA A 233 -4.03 3.74 -7.79
CA ALA A 233 -3.59 2.66 -8.67
C ALA A 233 -4.58 2.42 -9.83
N ILE A 234 -5.88 2.36 -9.51
CA ILE A 234 -6.97 2.24 -10.49
C ILE A 234 -6.95 3.41 -11.48
N LEU A 235 -6.84 4.64 -11.00
CA LEU A 235 -6.82 5.83 -11.85
C LEU A 235 -5.60 5.86 -12.77
N ASN A 236 -4.42 5.49 -12.27
CA ASN A 236 -3.20 5.38 -13.08
C ASN A 236 -3.36 4.34 -14.20
N TYR A 237 -3.94 3.18 -13.87
CA TYR A 237 -4.22 2.14 -14.85
C TYR A 237 -5.14 2.64 -15.96
N LEU A 238 -6.29 3.22 -15.59
CA LEU A 238 -7.25 3.79 -16.55
C LEU A 238 -6.60 4.86 -17.46
N GLN A 239 -5.79 5.74 -16.89
CA GLN A 239 -5.10 6.78 -17.64
C GLN A 239 -4.09 6.21 -18.65
N SER A 240 -3.37 5.16 -18.26
CA SER A 240 -2.43 4.47 -19.16
C SER A 240 -3.15 3.84 -20.36
N ARG A 241 -4.31 3.22 -20.13
CA ARG A 241 -5.13 2.61 -21.20
C ARG A 241 -5.68 3.69 -22.14
N TYR A 242 -6.15 4.80 -21.58
CA TYR A 242 -6.66 5.94 -22.35
C TYR A 242 -5.57 6.61 -23.21
N THR A 243 -4.35 6.76 -22.68
CA THR A 243 -3.21 7.34 -23.41
C THR A 243 -2.72 6.42 -24.54
N ASN A 244 -2.75 5.11 -24.34
CA ASN A 244 -2.36 4.13 -25.35
C ASN A 244 -3.38 4.04 -26.50
N ASN A 245 -4.68 4.16 -26.21
CA ASN A 245 -5.74 4.12 -27.22
C ASN A 245 -5.80 5.40 -28.08
N ASN A 246 -5.44 6.57 -27.55
CA ASN A 246 -5.40 7.82 -28.32
C ASN A 246 -4.20 7.92 -29.28
N ASN A 247 -3.17 7.08 -29.14
CA ASN A 247 -2.06 7.00 -30.09
C ASN A 247 -2.40 6.20 -31.37
N LEU A 248 -3.57 5.54 -31.42
CA LEU A 248 -4.02 4.75 -32.57
C LEU A 248 -4.94 5.53 -33.54
N SER A 249 -5.33 6.77 -33.23
CA SER A 249 -6.40 7.49 -33.97
C SER A 249 -6.01 8.84 -34.60
N VAL A 250 -4.72 9.14 -34.79
CA VAL A 250 -4.31 10.37 -35.49
C VAL A 250 -3.58 10.04 -36.80
N GLN A 251 -4.36 9.85 -37.87
CA GLN A 251 -3.85 9.96 -39.25
C GLN A 251 -4.60 11.07 -40.01
N GLN A 252 -3.81 12.06 -40.42
CA GLN A 252 -3.97 13.05 -41.49
C GLN A 252 -4.97 14.20 -41.29
N PHE A 253 -4.42 15.43 -41.25
CA PHE A 253 -4.43 16.36 -42.39
C PHE A 253 -3.31 17.41 -42.24
N ASN A 254 -2.50 17.58 -43.29
CA ASN A 254 -1.61 18.73 -43.52
C ASN A 254 -2.15 19.52 -44.73
N ASP A 255 -2.12 20.86 -44.69
CA ASP A 255 -1.20 21.66 -45.52
C ASP A 255 -1.30 23.19 -45.24
N GLU A 256 -0.11 23.78 -45.25
CA GLU A 256 0.48 25.10 -44.92
C GLU A 256 0.17 26.27 -45.94
N PRO A 257 0.79 27.51 -45.98
CA PRO A 257 1.79 28.20 -45.08
C PRO A 257 1.83 29.78 -44.99
N GLN A 258 2.81 30.28 -44.19
CA GLN A 258 3.64 31.56 -44.17
C GLN A 258 3.10 32.82 -43.41
N LEU A 259 3.86 33.62 -42.62
CA LEU A 259 5.17 34.27 -42.87
C LEU A 259 5.80 34.97 -41.59
N SER A 260 7.12 34.82 -41.41
CA SER A 260 8.18 35.59 -40.65
C SER A 260 7.86 36.82 -39.76
N SER A 261 8.35 36.85 -38.49
CA SER A 261 9.37 37.81 -37.94
C SER A 261 9.58 37.75 -36.40
N LYS A 262 10.85 37.93 -35.95
CA LYS A 262 11.43 37.83 -34.56
C LYS A 262 11.41 36.43 -33.92
N PRO A 263 12.42 36.04 -33.09
CA PRO A 263 12.38 34.73 -32.46
C PRO A 263 11.14 34.68 -31.59
N THR A 264 10.15 33.91 -32.04
CA THR A 264 8.87 33.79 -31.37
C THR A 264 9.12 33.10 -30.02
N SER A 265 8.25 33.32 -29.03
CA SER A 265 8.24 32.58 -27.75
C SER A 265 8.46 31.07 -27.96
N GLU A 266 8.00 30.54 -29.10
CA GLU A 266 8.19 29.17 -29.57
C GLU A 266 9.65 28.78 -29.86
N GLU A 267 10.46 29.58 -30.55
CA GLU A 267 11.84 29.17 -30.89
C GLU A 267 12.71 29.03 -29.63
N LEU A 268 12.56 29.95 -28.68
CA LEU A 268 13.22 29.88 -27.36
C LEU A 268 12.66 28.72 -26.52
N ALA A 269 11.36 28.42 -26.62
CA ALA A 269 10.76 27.28 -25.95
C ALA A 269 11.27 25.94 -26.51
N TYR A 270 11.44 25.83 -27.84
CA TYR A 270 11.97 24.63 -28.49
C TYR A 270 13.43 24.37 -28.14
N GLU A 271 14.27 25.42 -28.07
CA GLU A 271 15.67 25.27 -27.68
C GLU A 271 15.82 24.87 -26.21
N ALA A 272 15.05 25.50 -25.29
CA ALA A 272 15.02 25.12 -23.88
C ALA A 272 14.46 23.71 -23.66
N LEU A 273 13.48 23.30 -24.46
CA LEU A 273 12.90 21.95 -24.41
C LEU A 273 13.91 20.89 -24.84
N LYS A 274 14.67 21.14 -25.91
CA LYS A 274 15.73 20.24 -26.38
C LYS A 274 16.82 20.04 -25.31
N ILE A 275 17.25 21.12 -24.66
CA ILE A 275 18.25 21.04 -23.57
C ILE A 275 17.69 20.23 -22.39
N ALA A 276 16.42 20.44 -22.01
CA ALA A 276 15.80 19.69 -20.93
C ALA A 276 15.60 18.19 -21.27
N GLU A 277 15.31 17.86 -22.54
CA GLU A 277 15.25 16.48 -23.02
C GLU A 277 16.61 15.79 -23.00
N GLU A 278 17.69 16.49 -23.37
CA GLU A 278 19.06 15.96 -23.27
C GLU A 278 19.44 15.64 -21.81
N GLU A 279 18.99 16.44 -20.84
CA GLU A 279 19.19 16.16 -19.41
C GLU A 279 18.37 14.95 -18.93
N VAL A 280 17.16 14.76 -19.44
CA VAL A 280 16.35 13.54 -19.18
C VAL A 280 17.06 12.29 -19.71
N ASP A 281 17.63 12.35 -20.91
CA ASP A 281 18.35 11.22 -21.49
C ASP A 281 19.63 10.89 -20.71
N LYS A 282 20.31 11.91 -20.13
CA LYS A 282 21.43 11.68 -19.21
C LYS A 282 20.99 10.96 -17.94
N ILE A 283 19.85 11.35 -17.36
CA ILE A 283 19.29 10.69 -16.17
C ILE A 283 18.90 9.24 -16.48
N PHE A 284 18.27 9.00 -17.64
CA PHE A 284 17.89 7.66 -18.07
C PHE A 284 19.12 6.74 -18.24
N LYS A 285 20.16 7.22 -18.93
CA LYS A 285 21.42 6.47 -19.10
C LYS A 285 22.13 6.20 -17.78
N LEU A 286 22.08 7.15 -16.85
CA LEU A 286 22.63 6.98 -15.50
C LEU A 286 21.90 5.87 -14.73
N ASP A 287 20.56 5.86 -14.79
CA ASP A 287 19.73 4.83 -14.15
C ASP A 287 19.98 3.45 -14.78
N GLU A 288 20.08 3.36 -16.11
CA GLU A 288 20.38 2.11 -16.82
C GLU A 288 21.77 1.57 -16.42
N HIS A 289 22.80 2.42 -16.44
CA HIS A 289 24.15 2.05 -16.04
C HIS A 289 24.22 1.62 -14.57
N PHE A 290 23.51 2.31 -13.67
CA PHE A 290 23.42 1.91 -12.27
C PHE A 290 22.78 0.54 -12.11
N ASN A 291 21.64 0.30 -12.77
CA ASN A 291 20.92 -0.97 -12.70
C ASN A 291 21.79 -2.13 -13.21
N GLN A 292 22.50 -1.93 -14.32
CA GLN A 292 23.41 -2.93 -14.88
C GLN A 292 24.58 -3.21 -13.93
N LYS A 293 25.24 -2.17 -13.40
CA LYS A 293 26.37 -2.32 -12.47
C LYS A 293 25.94 -2.99 -11.16
N ASN A 294 24.76 -2.62 -10.64
CA ASN A 294 24.23 -3.18 -9.39
C ASN A 294 23.79 -4.64 -9.55
N SER A 295 23.21 -4.99 -10.70
CA SER A 295 22.89 -6.37 -11.07
C SER A 295 24.17 -7.22 -11.15
N ASN A 296 25.21 -6.72 -11.85
CA ASN A 296 26.50 -7.41 -11.95
C ASN A 296 27.16 -7.61 -10.58
N LEU A 297 27.16 -6.60 -9.71
CA LEU A 297 27.69 -6.71 -8.35
C LEU A 297 26.92 -7.73 -7.50
N SER A 298 25.59 -7.81 -7.70
CA SER A 298 24.73 -8.76 -7.00
C SER A 298 24.94 -10.19 -7.49
N GLN A 299 25.12 -10.39 -8.80
CA GLN A 299 25.48 -11.68 -9.39
C GLN A 299 26.86 -12.16 -8.92
N LEU A 300 27.87 -11.29 -8.94
CA LEU A 300 29.20 -11.62 -8.43
C LEU A 300 29.15 -12.00 -6.95
N LYS A 301 28.44 -11.23 -6.13
CA LYS A 301 28.21 -11.56 -4.71
C LYS A 301 27.60 -12.96 -4.56
N LEU A 302 26.63 -13.31 -5.40
CA LEU A 302 26.01 -14.63 -5.37
C LEU A 302 27.00 -15.73 -5.76
N GLU A 303 27.74 -15.56 -6.85
CA GLU A 303 28.74 -16.53 -7.32
C GLU A 303 29.85 -16.78 -6.30
N PHE A 304 30.40 -15.72 -5.70
CA PHE A 304 31.49 -15.83 -4.72
C PHE A 304 31.02 -16.41 -3.37
N THR A 305 29.73 -16.30 -3.05
CA THR A 305 29.14 -16.86 -1.82
C THR A 305 28.47 -18.23 -2.02
N LYS A 306 28.25 -18.66 -3.26
CA LYS A 306 27.61 -19.94 -3.62
C LYS A 306 28.49 -21.15 -3.34
N LYS A 307 29.79 -21.06 -3.63
CA LYS A 307 30.75 -22.13 -3.28
C LYS A 307 30.84 -22.17 -1.75
N LYS A 308 30.27 -23.20 -1.12
CA LYS A 308 30.31 -23.39 0.33
C LYS A 308 30.63 -24.83 0.69
N ILE A 309 31.43 -25.00 1.73
CA ILE A 309 31.60 -26.30 2.38
C ILE A 309 30.34 -26.54 3.22
N TYR A 310 29.63 -27.62 2.90
CA TYR A 310 28.41 -27.98 3.61
C TYR A 310 28.75 -28.52 5.00
N GLY A 311 28.12 -27.97 6.05
CA GLY A 311 28.31 -28.44 7.43
C GLY A 311 27.97 -29.93 7.60
N GLY A 312 27.04 -30.45 6.79
CA GLY A 312 26.73 -31.88 6.75
C GLY A 312 27.93 -32.77 6.42
N PHE A 313 28.89 -32.30 5.61
CA PHE A 313 30.12 -33.04 5.31
C PHE A 313 31.05 -33.14 6.54
N VAL A 314 31.13 -32.07 7.34
CA VAL A 314 31.90 -32.05 8.60
C VAL A 314 31.27 -32.98 9.64
N ILE A 315 29.94 -33.02 9.71
CA ILE A 315 29.18 -33.92 10.59
C ILE A 315 29.32 -35.39 10.14
N LEU A 316 29.29 -35.65 8.83
CA LEU A 316 29.50 -36.98 8.29
C LEU A 316 30.90 -37.51 8.65
N LEU A 317 31.93 -36.67 8.52
CA LEU A 317 33.30 -37.02 8.93
C LEU A 317 33.43 -37.26 10.44
N LEU A 318 32.68 -36.52 11.27
CA LEU A 318 32.59 -36.78 12.71
C LEU A 318 32.00 -38.17 12.98
N ILE A 319 30.89 -38.51 12.32
CA ILE A 319 30.21 -39.80 12.49
C ILE A 319 31.14 -40.95 12.07
N ILE A 320 31.85 -40.80 10.94
CA ILE A 320 32.83 -41.78 10.46
C ILE A 320 33.98 -41.93 11.46
N PHE A 321 34.51 -40.82 12.00
CA PHE A 321 35.52 -40.88 13.05
C PHE A 321 35.03 -41.61 14.31
N LEU A 322 33.81 -41.32 14.79
CA LEU A 322 33.24 -41.95 15.98
C LEU A 322 33.08 -43.48 15.84
N ILE A 323 32.81 -43.96 14.61
CA ILE A 323 32.72 -45.39 14.31
C ILE A 323 34.10 -46.06 14.32
N PHE A 324 35.16 -45.32 13.95
CA PHE A 324 36.54 -45.81 13.86
C PHE A 324 37.47 -45.07 14.83
N SER A 325 37.05 -44.99 16.10
CA SER A 325 37.63 -44.13 17.14
C SER A 325 39.11 -44.36 17.48
N ASN A 326 39.70 -45.46 17.02
CA ASN A 326 41.13 -45.77 17.17
C ASN A 326 42.01 -45.22 16.02
N SER A 327 41.44 -44.53 15.03
CA SER A 327 42.19 -44.01 13.89
C SER A 327 42.55 -42.53 14.08
N GLU A 328 43.83 -42.28 14.38
CA GLU A 328 44.39 -40.93 14.44
C GLU A 328 44.23 -40.19 13.11
N ILE A 329 44.34 -40.89 11.99
CA ILE A 329 44.20 -40.33 10.63
C ILE A 329 42.78 -39.74 10.43
N LEU A 330 41.75 -40.44 10.89
CA LEU A 330 40.36 -39.96 10.78
C LEU A 330 40.09 -38.78 11.72
N PHE A 331 40.71 -38.75 12.89
CA PHE A 331 40.65 -37.61 13.79
C PHE A 331 41.28 -36.35 13.16
N PHE A 332 42.47 -36.48 12.57
CA PHE A 332 43.12 -35.38 11.84
C PHE A 332 42.30 -34.92 10.63
N ALA A 333 41.72 -35.85 9.87
CA ALA A 333 40.85 -35.51 8.74
C ALA A 333 39.60 -34.72 9.18
N TRP A 334 39.00 -35.10 10.31
CA TRP A 334 37.87 -34.38 10.87
C TRP A 334 38.24 -32.97 11.35
N ILE A 335 39.32 -32.82 12.12
CA ILE A 335 39.82 -31.49 12.54
C ILE A 335 40.12 -30.61 11.32
N LEU A 336 40.78 -31.16 10.30
CA LEU A 336 41.08 -30.43 9.07
C LEU A 336 39.79 -29.96 8.37
N SER A 337 38.73 -30.78 8.36
CA SER A 337 37.43 -30.41 7.80
C SER A 337 36.76 -29.25 8.55
N ILE A 338 36.92 -29.18 9.89
CA ILE A 338 36.43 -28.06 10.71
C ILE A 338 37.18 -26.78 10.35
N ILE A 339 38.51 -26.86 10.25
CA ILE A 339 39.36 -25.71 9.90
C ILE A 339 38.98 -25.18 8.50
N LEU A 340 38.79 -26.08 7.53
CA LEU A 340 38.35 -25.70 6.18
C LEU A 340 36.95 -25.08 6.18
N TYR A 341 36.01 -25.64 6.94
CA TYR A 341 34.66 -25.10 7.07
C TYR A 341 34.64 -23.70 7.70
N LEU A 342 35.38 -23.49 8.79
CA LEU A 342 35.49 -22.18 9.44
C LEU A 342 36.18 -21.15 8.51
N SER A 343 37.25 -21.56 7.83
CA SER A 343 37.92 -20.73 6.83
C SER A 343 36.96 -20.31 5.69
N ASP A 344 36.13 -21.24 5.23
CA ASP A 344 35.11 -20.99 4.21
C ASP A 344 34.02 -20.01 4.69
N LYS A 345 33.58 -20.12 5.96
CA LYS A 345 32.63 -19.16 6.55
C LYS A 345 33.23 -17.77 6.69
N VAL A 346 34.48 -17.66 7.11
CA VAL A 346 35.19 -16.38 7.20
C VAL A 346 35.35 -15.76 5.80
N ARG A 347 35.68 -16.56 4.78
CA ARG A 347 35.75 -16.11 3.38
C ARG A 347 34.40 -15.57 2.90
N ILE A 348 33.31 -16.32 3.09
CA ILE A 348 31.96 -15.89 2.69
C ILE A 348 31.56 -14.59 3.39
N PHE A 349 31.87 -14.47 4.68
CA PHE A 349 31.57 -13.26 5.45
C PHE A 349 32.34 -12.04 4.91
N LYS A 350 33.63 -12.19 4.61
CA LYS A 350 34.46 -11.14 4.01
C LYS A 350 33.94 -10.72 2.63
N GLU A 351 33.59 -11.67 1.77
CA GLU A 351 33.03 -11.38 0.44
C GLU A 351 31.67 -10.68 0.55
N LYS A 352 30.78 -11.11 1.46
CA LYS A 352 29.51 -10.41 1.73
C LYS A 352 29.74 -8.96 2.14
N ILE A 353 30.66 -8.71 3.07
CA ILE A 353 30.99 -7.34 3.49
C ILE A 353 31.52 -6.51 2.32
N LYS A 354 32.46 -7.06 1.55
CA LYS A 354 33.09 -6.40 0.41
C LYS A 354 32.05 -5.99 -0.64
N TYR A 355 31.21 -6.92 -1.09
CA TYR A 355 30.18 -6.60 -2.10
C TYR A 355 29.07 -5.72 -1.55
N ASN A 356 28.68 -5.87 -0.27
CA ASN A 356 27.73 -4.95 0.37
C ASN A 356 28.29 -3.53 0.47
N LYS A 357 29.61 -3.38 0.62
CA LYS A 357 30.28 -2.07 0.61
C LYS A 357 30.28 -1.47 -0.80
N LEU A 358 30.66 -2.26 -1.81
CA LEU A 358 30.66 -1.82 -3.21
C LEU A 358 29.26 -1.42 -3.71
N ILE A 359 28.22 -2.17 -3.34
CA ILE A 359 26.82 -1.84 -3.67
C ILE A 359 26.43 -0.51 -3.01
N ARG A 360 26.76 -0.32 -1.72
CA ARG A 360 26.49 0.94 -1.01
C ARG A 360 27.23 2.14 -1.61
N GLU A 361 28.49 1.97 -1.97
CA GLU A 361 29.28 3.01 -2.65
C GLU A 361 28.68 3.35 -4.01
N ASN A 362 28.30 2.36 -4.80
CA ASN A 362 27.63 2.55 -6.09
C ASN A 362 26.28 3.25 -5.96
N GLN A 363 25.49 2.92 -4.93
CA GLN A 363 24.21 3.56 -4.65
C GLN A 363 24.39 5.02 -4.21
N LYS A 364 25.42 5.30 -3.40
CA LYS A 364 25.75 6.66 -2.98
C LYS A 364 26.19 7.52 -4.17
N GLU A 365 27.10 7.00 -5.00
CA GLU A 365 27.58 7.67 -6.22
C GLU A 365 26.41 8.00 -7.16
N HIS A 366 25.54 7.02 -7.43
CA HIS A 366 24.34 7.20 -8.24
C HIS A 366 23.38 8.26 -7.66
N THR A 367 23.15 8.24 -6.35
CA THR A 367 22.26 9.21 -5.68
C THR A 367 22.80 10.63 -5.81
N GLU A 368 24.10 10.84 -5.59
CA GLU A 368 24.73 12.16 -5.70
C GLU A 368 24.70 12.69 -7.13
N GLU A 369 24.99 11.83 -8.12
CA GLU A 369 25.01 12.20 -9.53
C GLU A 369 23.61 12.47 -10.07
N LYS A 370 22.63 11.61 -9.71
CA LYS A 370 21.22 11.79 -10.04
C LYS A 370 20.64 13.06 -9.44
N LYS A 371 21.03 13.42 -8.21
CA LYS A 371 20.62 14.69 -7.58
C LYS A 371 21.15 15.91 -8.33
N LYS A 372 22.40 15.87 -8.82
CA LYS A 372 22.96 16.95 -9.64
C LYS A 372 22.21 17.11 -10.96
N LEU A 373 21.99 16.01 -11.68
CA LEU A 373 21.27 16.02 -12.96
C LEU A 373 19.82 16.50 -12.79
N LEU A 374 19.12 16.05 -11.75
CA LEU A 374 17.75 16.50 -11.46
C LEU A 374 17.68 17.98 -11.07
N SER A 375 18.72 18.52 -10.40
CA SER A 375 18.82 19.95 -10.14
C SER A 375 19.01 20.76 -11.42
N THR A 376 19.85 20.28 -12.34
CA THR A 376 20.03 20.90 -13.67
C THR A 376 18.74 20.85 -14.47
N LEU A 377 18.11 19.66 -14.55
CA LEU A 377 16.83 19.47 -15.23
C LEU A 377 15.74 20.41 -14.69
N ARG A 378 15.69 20.61 -13.36
CA ARG A 378 14.74 21.54 -12.75
C ARG A 378 14.98 22.97 -13.23
N LYS A 379 16.24 23.41 -13.28
CA LYS A 379 16.61 24.76 -13.73
C LYS A 379 16.22 24.96 -15.19
N GLU A 380 16.49 23.99 -16.06
CA GLU A 380 16.13 24.05 -17.48
C GLU A 380 14.61 23.94 -17.70
N TYR A 381 13.90 23.13 -16.92
CA TYR A 381 12.43 23.08 -16.99
C TYR A 381 11.77 24.44 -16.67
N PHE A 382 12.32 25.18 -15.71
CA PHE A 382 11.82 26.52 -15.36
C PHE A 382 12.33 27.64 -16.29
N SER A 383 13.26 27.37 -17.21
CA SER A 383 13.63 28.32 -18.29
C SER A 383 12.64 28.25 -19.47
N ILE A 384 11.94 27.12 -19.65
CA ILE A 384 10.84 26.99 -20.64
C ILE A 384 9.69 27.94 -20.28
N PRO A 385 9.11 28.71 -21.22
CA PRO A 385 7.98 29.59 -20.91
C PRO A 385 6.75 28.82 -20.41
N THR A 386 6.01 29.42 -19.49
CA THR A 386 4.96 28.76 -18.69
C THR A 386 3.82 28.17 -19.54
N GLU A 387 3.51 28.81 -20.67
CA GLU A 387 2.52 28.37 -21.63
C GLU A 387 2.90 27.04 -22.31
N PHE A 388 4.20 26.80 -22.50
CA PHE A 388 4.69 25.56 -23.09
C PHE A 388 4.90 24.43 -22.08
N ARG A 389 5.07 24.73 -20.78
CA ARG A 389 5.27 23.73 -19.70
C ARG A 389 4.15 22.70 -19.55
N LYS A 390 2.97 22.98 -20.12
CA LYS A 390 1.80 22.10 -20.09
C LYS A 390 1.68 21.18 -21.31
N HIS A 391 2.47 21.41 -22.38
CA HIS A 391 2.44 20.58 -23.58
C HIS A 391 2.88 19.13 -23.29
N ASN A 392 2.27 18.20 -24.02
CA ASN A 392 2.53 16.76 -23.90
C ASN A 392 4.01 16.38 -24.09
N HIS A 393 4.78 17.15 -24.86
CA HIS A 393 6.21 16.93 -25.09
C HIS A 393 7.08 17.08 -23.82
N ILE A 394 6.57 17.74 -22.76
CA ILE A 394 7.31 17.96 -21.49
C ILE A 394 6.86 16.96 -20.40
N SER A 395 6.01 15.99 -20.75
CA SER A 395 5.53 14.93 -19.84
C SER A 395 6.67 14.12 -19.21
N ARG A 396 7.69 13.75 -20.01
CA ARG A 396 8.86 12.99 -19.57
C ARG A 396 9.73 13.78 -18.59
N ILE A 397 9.89 15.09 -18.81
CA ILE A 397 10.59 16.00 -17.90
C ILE A 397 9.83 16.15 -16.57
N ARG A 398 8.50 16.32 -16.63
CA ARG A 398 7.63 16.38 -15.43
C ARG A 398 7.64 15.09 -14.62
N TYR A 399 7.66 13.94 -15.29
CA TYR A 399 7.75 12.63 -14.63
C TYR A 399 8.99 12.53 -13.73
N TYR A 400 10.17 12.88 -14.23
CA TYR A 400 11.42 12.83 -13.43
C TYR A 400 11.45 13.85 -12.28
N LEU A 401 10.88 15.04 -12.49
CA LEU A 401 10.79 16.07 -11.44
C LEU A 401 9.79 15.68 -10.35
N ASN A 402 8.65 15.11 -10.71
CA ASN A 402 7.61 14.70 -9.77
C ASN A 402 8.00 13.43 -8.99
N ALA A 403 8.68 12.48 -9.63
CA ALA A 403 9.23 11.30 -8.95
C ALA A 403 10.29 11.68 -7.89
N ASN A 404 11.09 12.73 -8.14
CA ASN A 404 12.04 13.27 -7.16
C ASN A 404 11.32 13.93 -5.97
N ILE A 405 10.24 14.69 -6.22
CA ILE A 405 9.42 15.30 -5.17
C ILE A 405 8.77 14.22 -4.30
N ALA A 406 8.20 13.17 -4.91
CA ALA A 406 7.63 12.03 -4.20
C ALA A 406 8.66 11.31 -3.33
N SER A 407 9.86 11.02 -3.85
CA SER A 407 10.93 10.35 -3.10
C SER A 407 11.47 11.21 -1.94
N ASN A 408 11.57 12.54 -2.09
CA ASN A 408 11.94 13.43 -0.99
C ASN A 408 10.84 13.54 0.07
N LEU A 409 9.56 13.47 -0.34
CA LEU A 409 8.42 13.41 0.57
C LEU A 409 8.40 12.09 1.36
N GLU A 410 8.64 10.96 0.70
CA GLU A 410 8.79 9.66 1.37
C GLU A 410 9.95 9.63 2.36
N GLN A 411 11.12 10.20 2.00
CA GLN A 411 12.25 10.31 2.93
C GLN A 411 11.94 11.24 4.11
N ALA A 412 11.19 12.33 3.88
CA ALA A 412 10.73 13.20 4.95
C ALA A 412 9.74 12.47 5.87
N ILE A 413 8.77 11.75 5.31
CA ILE A 413 7.81 10.94 6.05
C ILE A 413 8.52 9.85 6.87
N HIS A 414 9.49 9.17 6.29
CA HIS A 414 10.30 8.16 6.99
C HIS A 414 11.13 8.77 8.13
N TYR A 415 11.70 9.95 7.94
CA TYR A 415 12.44 10.66 9.00
C TYR A 415 11.52 11.07 10.15
N TYR A 416 10.34 11.64 9.84
CA TYR A 416 9.36 12.04 10.85
C TYR A 416 8.72 10.83 11.56
N SER A 417 8.49 9.73 10.86
CA SER A 417 7.99 8.47 11.43
C SER A 417 8.97 7.87 12.44
N ASN A 418 10.27 7.85 12.13
CA ASN A 418 11.29 7.37 13.07
C ASN A 418 11.44 8.27 14.30
N GLU A 419 11.36 9.59 14.14
CA GLU A 419 11.41 10.52 15.28
C GLU A 419 10.18 10.34 16.19
N TYR A 420 8.99 10.15 15.59
CA TYR A 420 7.74 9.89 16.30
C TYR A 420 7.77 8.56 17.08
N ASN A 421 8.24 7.48 16.44
CA ASN A 421 8.36 6.15 17.07
C ASN A 421 9.35 6.17 18.24
N THR A 422 10.42 6.94 18.14
CA THR A 422 11.41 7.08 19.23
C THR A 422 10.80 7.77 20.45
N LYS A 423 10.03 8.86 20.25
CA LYS A 423 9.34 9.58 21.34
C LYS A 423 8.24 8.75 22.00
N MET A 424 7.43 8.02 21.22
CA MET A 424 6.40 7.12 21.73
C MET A 424 6.97 6.02 22.62
N MET A 425 8.11 5.44 22.22
CA MET A 425 8.78 4.39 23.00
C MET A 425 9.34 4.93 24.34
N GLU A 426 9.88 6.15 24.36
CA GLU A 426 10.31 6.81 25.61
C GLU A 426 9.14 7.05 26.58
N GLU A 427 7.99 7.48 26.07
CA GLU A 427 6.78 7.73 26.86
C GLU A 427 6.18 6.43 27.43
N GLN A 428 6.16 5.36 26.64
CA GLN A 428 5.74 4.03 27.09
C GLN A 428 6.66 3.47 28.19
N ILE A 429 7.98 3.62 28.04
CA ILE A 429 8.97 3.21 29.05
C ILE A 429 8.77 4.00 30.36
N TYR A 430 8.53 5.30 30.27
CA TYR A 430 8.25 6.15 31.44
C TYR A 430 6.99 5.69 32.19
N ASN A 431 5.90 5.43 31.46
CA ASN A 431 4.63 4.97 32.05
C ASN A 431 4.75 3.59 32.70
N LEU A 432 5.51 2.66 32.10
CA LEU A 432 5.79 1.35 32.68
C LEU A 432 6.62 1.46 33.96
N HIS A 433 7.66 2.31 33.98
CA HIS A 433 8.45 2.55 35.18
C HIS A 433 7.62 3.16 36.31
N HIS A 434 6.74 4.10 35.99
CA HIS A 434 5.86 4.73 36.99
C HIS A 434 4.87 3.73 37.58
N SER A 435 4.24 2.89 36.75
CA SER A 435 3.31 1.85 37.19
C SER A 435 4.00 0.79 38.07
N ASN A 436 5.21 0.35 37.70
CA ASN A 436 5.99 -0.58 38.53
C ASN A 436 6.34 0.00 39.91
N LYS A 437 6.67 1.29 39.98
CA LYS A 437 6.95 1.95 41.25
C LYS A 437 5.73 2.00 42.17
N ILE A 438 4.55 2.32 41.63
CA ILE A 438 3.28 2.29 42.37
C ILE A 438 2.98 0.89 42.91
N LEU A 439 3.23 -0.15 42.11
CA LEU A 439 3.03 -1.53 42.53
C LEU A 439 4.00 -1.93 43.64
N GLN A 440 5.27 -1.52 43.56
CA GLN A 440 6.26 -1.76 44.61
C GLN A 440 5.89 -1.06 45.92
N ASP A 441 5.50 0.22 45.86
CA ASP A 441 5.07 0.98 47.03
C ASP A 441 3.85 0.32 47.71
N ARG A 442 2.91 -0.22 46.91
CA ARG A 442 1.74 -0.93 47.43
C ARG A 442 2.08 -2.27 48.08
N VAL A 443 3.04 -3.01 47.54
CA VAL A 443 3.52 -4.25 48.15
C VAL A 443 4.18 -3.96 49.51
N THR A 444 5.04 -2.95 49.57
CA THR A 444 5.67 -2.54 50.83
C THR A 444 4.66 -2.08 51.88
N GLU A 445 3.61 -1.35 51.47
CA GLU A 445 2.52 -0.95 52.37
C GLU A 445 1.77 -2.16 52.94
N LEU A 446 1.50 -3.17 52.11
CA LEU A 446 0.84 -4.41 52.53
C LEU A 446 1.72 -5.27 53.45
N GLU A 447 3.03 -5.28 53.22
CA GLU A 447 4.00 -5.93 54.12
C GLU A 447 4.04 -5.25 55.49
N LEU A 448 4.08 -3.92 55.52
CA LEU A 448 4.02 -3.14 56.76
C LEU A 448 2.69 -3.31 57.50
N GLU A 449 1.56 -3.39 56.80
CA GLU A 449 0.27 -3.73 57.41
C GLU A 449 0.27 -5.13 58.02
N LYS A 450 0.89 -6.10 57.33
CA LYS A 450 0.99 -7.47 57.83
C LYS A 450 1.85 -7.53 59.10
N GLU A 451 2.99 -6.84 59.12
CA GLU A 451 3.85 -6.73 60.31
C GLU A 451 3.11 -6.06 61.48
N ARG A 452 2.36 -4.97 61.23
CA ARG A 452 1.50 -4.34 62.27
C ARG A 452 0.47 -5.32 62.84
N ARG A 453 -0.22 -6.07 61.99
CA ARG A 453 -1.22 -7.07 62.44
C ARG A 453 -0.60 -8.26 63.17
N GLU A 454 0.69 -8.53 62.97
CA GLU A 454 1.43 -9.54 63.71
C GLU A 454 1.92 -9.00 65.05
N LEU A 455 2.33 -7.73 65.13
CA LEU A 455 2.67 -7.02 66.37
C LEU A 455 1.45 -6.80 67.28
N ASP A 456 0.28 -6.45 66.72
CA ASP A 456 -0.97 -6.29 67.49
C ASP A 456 -1.52 -7.63 68.04
N ARG A 457 -0.94 -8.76 67.63
CA ARG A 457 -1.29 -10.11 68.10
C ARG A 457 -0.42 -10.61 69.25
N TYR A 458 0.63 -9.89 69.60
CA TYR A 458 1.45 -10.10 70.82
C TYR A 458 1.08 -9.06 71.87
#